data_AF-A0A2E7LT72-F1
#
_entry.id   AF-A0A2E7LT72-F1
#
_cell.length_a   1.000
_cell.length_b   1.000
_cell.length_c   1.000
_cell.angle_alpha   90.00
_cell.angle_beta   90.00
_cell.angle_gamma   90.00
#
_symmetry.space_group_name_H-M   'P 1'
#
loop_
_entity.id
_entity.type
_entity.pdbx_description
1 polymer ?
#
loop_
_entity_poly.entity_id
_entity_poly.type
_entity_poly.pdbx_seq_one_letter_code
_entity_poly.pdbx_strand_id
1 'polypeptide(L)'
;MVKHNMRIHELIGLLQIFVGAIWLGFGLVSAMIIANKILIPGAQIYQLMDIIAIILFFGPGAVLIMLGIIEVREVLPGKNR
;
A
#
# COMPACT_ATOMS: atom_id res chain seq x y z
N MET A 1 15.47 -6.99 27.78
CA MET A 1 14.61 -7.60 26.74
C MET A 1 13.76 -6.60 25.96
N VAL A 2 13.22 -5.53 26.57
CA VAL A 2 12.31 -4.56 25.91
C VAL A 2 12.89 -3.85 24.66
N LYS A 3 14.19 -3.53 24.64
CA LYS A 3 14.84 -2.78 23.55
C LYS A 3 14.94 -3.56 22.22
N HIS A 4 14.96 -4.89 22.28
CA HIS A 4 15.02 -5.75 21.09
C HIS A 4 13.67 -5.84 20.40
N ASN A 5 12.57 -5.95 21.16
CA ASN A 5 11.22 -5.93 20.59
C ASN A 5 10.92 -4.60 19.90
N MET A 6 11.33 -3.47 20.48
CA MET A 6 11.13 -2.15 19.86
C MET A 6 11.74 -2.06 18.45
N ARG A 7 12.95 -2.60 18.24
CA ARG A 7 13.58 -2.64 16.91
C ARG A 7 12.85 -3.54 15.92
N ILE A 8 12.26 -4.64 16.39
CA ILE A 8 11.49 -5.55 15.53
C ILE A 8 10.20 -4.87 15.06
N HIS A 9 9.47 -4.21 15.96
CA HIS A 9 8.25 -3.48 15.62
C HIS A 9 8.54 -2.34 14.63
N GLU A 10 9.62 -1.59 14.85
CA GLU A 10 10.06 -0.55 13.90
C GLU A 10 10.38 -1.15 12.51
N LEU A 11 11.10 -2.27 12.46
CA LEU A 11 11.41 -2.96 11.20
C LEU A 11 10.15 -3.47 10.50
N ILE A 12 9.23 -4.09 11.24
CA ILE A 12 7.96 -4.61 10.71
C ILE A 12 7.12 -3.45 10.15
N GLY A 13 7.00 -2.36 10.90
CA GLY A 13 6.22 -1.19 10.47
C GLY A 13 6.81 -0.53 9.21
N LEU A 14 8.13 -0.35 9.16
CA LEU A 14 8.81 0.16 7.97
C LEU A 14 8.66 -0.79 6.77
N LEU A 15 8.75 -2.09 6.99
CA LEU A 15 8.53 -3.09 5.94
C LEU A 15 7.10 -3.05 5.40
N GLN A 16 6.10 -2.92 6.27
CA GLN A 16 4.69 -2.78 5.87
C GLN A 16 4.47 -1.52 5.04
N ILE A 17 5.04 -0.37 5.44
CA ILE A 17 4.97 0.87 4.65
C ILE A 17 5.63 0.67 3.29
N PHE A 18 6.82 0.06 3.25
CA PHE A 18 7.56 -0.17 2.00
C PHE A 18 6.77 -1.07 1.03
N VAL A 19 6.29 -2.22 1.51
CA VAL A 19 5.50 -3.15 0.69
C VAL A 19 4.19 -2.50 0.26
N GLY A 20 3.50 -1.79 1.16
CA GLY A 20 2.26 -1.09 0.85
C GLY A 20 2.45 0.00 -0.22
N ALA A 21 3.55 0.77 -0.14
CA ALA A 21 3.87 1.79 -1.13
C ALA A 21 4.18 1.19 -2.50
N ILE A 22 4.94 0.09 -2.57
CA ILE A 22 5.16 -0.65 -3.82
C ILE A 22 3.83 -1.14 -4.39
N TRP A 23 2.97 -1.70 -3.54
CA TRP A 23 1.67 -2.23 -3.95
C TRP A 23 0.76 -1.14 -4.53
N LEU A 24 0.71 0.04 -3.89
CA LEU A 24 0.03 1.22 -4.42
C LEU A 24 0.65 1.71 -5.73
N GLY A 25 1.98 1.66 -5.85
CA GLY A 25 2.70 2.00 -7.08
C GLY A 25 2.29 1.13 -8.26
N PHE A 26 2.17 -0.19 -8.05
CA PHE A 26 1.62 -1.10 -9.07
C PHE A 26 0.18 -0.72 -9.43
N GLY A 27 -0.67 -0.45 -8.44
CA GLY A 27 -2.04 0.01 -8.68
C GLY A 27 -2.11 1.29 -9.53
N LEU A 28 -1.25 2.26 -9.25
CA LEU A 28 -1.17 3.51 -10.01
C LEU A 28 -0.78 3.25 -11.47
N VAL A 29 0.28 2.46 -11.70
CA VAL A 29 0.72 2.12 -13.06
C VAL A 29 -0.38 1.39 -13.82
N SER A 30 -1.04 0.40 -13.20
CA SER A 30 -2.16 -0.32 -13.81
C SER A 30 -3.33 0.62 -14.14
N ALA A 31 -3.68 1.53 -13.22
CA ALA A 31 -4.74 2.51 -13.44
C ALA A 31 -4.42 3.45 -14.62
N MET A 32 -3.17 3.89 -14.75
CA MET A 32 -2.72 4.70 -15.90
C MET A 32 -2.83 3.95 -17.22
N ILE A 33 -2.42 2.67 -17.26
CA ILE A 33 -2.54 1.83 -18.46
C ILE A 33 -4.01 1.64 -18.84
N ILE A 34 -4.88 1.39 -17.86
CA ILE A 34 -6.33 1.24 -18.08
C ILE A 34 -6.93 2.56 -18.58
N ALA A 35 -6.55 3.70 -17.99
CA ALA A 35 -7.03 5.01 -18.41
C ALA A 35 -6.66 5.33 -19.87
N ASN A 36 -5.46 4.90 -20.31
CA ASN A 36 -5.02 5.07 -21.69
C ASN A 36 -5.83 4.26 -22.72
N LYS A 37 -6.65 3.26 -22.31
CA LYS A 37 -7.55 2.54 -23.24
C LYS A 37 -8.52 3.49 -23.95
N ILE A 38 -8.81 4.67 -23.39
CA ILE A 38 -9.64 5.70 -24.04
C ILE A 38 -9.06 6.18 -25.38
N LEU A 39 -7.75 6.05 -25.57
CA LEU A 39 -7.04 6.46 -26.79
C LEU A 39 -7.09 5.40 -27.90
N ILE A 40 -7.58 4.18 -27.60
CA ILE A 40 -7.60 3.05 -28.54
C ILE A 40 -9.02 2.90 -29.10
N PRO A 41 -9.24 3.13 -30.41
CA PRO A 41 -10.56 2.95 -31.02
C PRO A 41 -11.07 1.52 -30.87
N GLY A 42 -12.31 1.37 -30.38
CA GLY A 42 -12.95 0.07 -30.18
C GLY A 42 -12.53 -0.69 -28.90
N ALA A 43 -11.66 -0.12 -28.07
CA ALA A 43 -11.33 -0.71 -26.78
C ALA A 43 -12.53 -0.65 -25.81
N GLN A 44 -12.78 -1.74 -25.09
CA GLN A 44 -13.77 -1.74 -24.01
C GLN A 44 -13.24 -0.92 -22.83
N ILE A 45 -13.90 0.21 -22.58
CA ILE A 45 -13.68 1.03 -21.41
C ILE A 45 -14.53 0.43 -20.28
N TYR A 46 -13.95 0.26 -19.09
CA TYR A 46 -14.60 -0.33 -17.90
C TYR A 46 -14.89 -1.83 -17.96
N GLN A 47 -13.86 -2.66 -18.20
CA GLN A 47 -13.99 -4.08 -17.91
C GLN A 47 -14.03 -4.32 -16.40
N LEU A 48 -14.87 -5.26 -15.94
CA LEU A 48 -15.00 -5.60 -14.53
C LEU A 48 -13.63 -5.94 -13.90
N MET A 49 -12.77 -6.63 -14.64
CA MET A 49 -11.42 -6.98 -14.19
C MET A 49 -10.52 -5.75 -13.97
N ASP A 50 -10.68 -4.69 -14.75
CA ASP A 50 -9.93 -3.44 -14.57
C ASP A 50 -10.32 -2.77 -13.24
N ILE A 51 -11.62 -2.76 -12.92
CA ILE A 51 -12.15 -2.20 -11.67
C ILE A 51 -11.69 -3.03 -10.47
N ILE A 52 -11.78 -4.36 -10.58
CA ILE A 52 -11.32 -5.28 -9.52
C ILE A 52 -9.82 -5.11 -9.27
N ALA A 53 -9.00 -4.98 -10.33
CA ALA A 53 -7.57 -4.76 -10.20
C ALA A 53 -7.28 -3.47 -9.43
N ILE A 54 -7.95 -2.37 -9.76
CA ILE A 54 -7.80 -1.10 -9.03
C ILE A 54 -8.11 -1.29 -7.54
N ILE A 55 -9.24 -1.93 -7.19
CA ILE A 55 -9.59 -2.17 -5.78
C ILE A 55 -8.53 -3.02 -5.08
N LEU A 56 -8.04 -4.07 -5.75
CA LEU A 56 -7.08 -5.01 -5.19
C LEU A 56 -5.68 -4.41 -4.97
N PHE A 57 -5.28 -3.44 -5.79
CA PHE A 57 -3.99 -2.77 -5.62
C PHE A 57 -4.08 -1.56 -4.67
N PHE A 58 -5.17 -0.79 -4.69
CA PHE A 58 -5.29 0.37 -3.82
C PHE A 58 -5.69 0.02 -2.38
N GLY A 59 -6.64 -0.91 -2.19
CA GLY A 59 -7.16 -1.25 -0.85
C GLY A 59 -6.10 -1.86 0.07
N PRO A 60 -5.56 -3.04 -0.23
CA PRO A 60 -4.52 -3.69 0.56
C PRO A 60 -3.27 -2.83 0.76
N GLY A 61 -2.84 -2.08 -0.28
CA GLY A 61 -1.69 -1.19 -0.19
C GLY A 61 -1.89 -0.08 0.84
N ALA A 62 -3.07 0.56 0.83
CA ALA A 62 -3.42 1.58 1.82
C ALA A 62 -3.51 1.00 3.24
N VAL A 63 -4.09 -0.19 3.40
CA VAL A 63 -4.17 -0.88 4.70
C VAL A 63 -2.78 -1.19 5.25
N LEU A 64 -1.87 -1.74 4.43
CA LEU A 64 -0.50 -2.04 4.83
C LEU A 64 0.25 -0.79 5.28
N ILE A 65 0.11 0.32 4.55
CA ILE A 65 0.73 1.60 4.95
C ILE A 65 0.18 2.06 6.30
N MET A 66 -1.14 2.02 6.49
CA MET A 66 -1.75 2.47 7.75
C MET A 66 -1.32 1.61 8.95
N LEU A 67 -1.28 0.29 8.78
CA LEU A 67 -0.76 -0.62 9.81
C LEU A 67 0.71 -0.33 10.13
N GLY A 68 1.54 -0.13 9.11
CA GLY A 68 2.95 0.18 9.33
C GLY A 68 3.18 1.53 10.01
N ILE A 69 2.36 2.54 9.70
CA ILE A 69 2.38 3.84 10.39
C ILE A 69 2.00 3.67 11.87
N ILE A 70 0.98 2.87 12.17
CA ILE A 70 0.56 2.59 13.55
C ILE A 70 1.72 1.91 14.30
N GLU A 71 2.29 0.88 13.72
CA GLU A 71 3.41 0.11 14.29
C GLU A 71 4.61 1.03 14.61
N VAL A 72 5.04 1.87 13.66
CA VAL A 72 6.16 2.80 13.87
C VAL A 72 5.83 3.86 14.93
N ARG A 73 4.58 4.34 14.97
CA ARG A 73 4.14 5.32 15.98
C ARG A 73 4.13 4.76 17.40
N GLU A 74 3.89 3.47 17.57
CA GLU A 74 3.93 2.82 18.88
C GLU A 74 5.35 2.68 19.44
N VAL A 75 6.36 2.75 18.59
CA VAL A 75 7.78 2.69 18.97
C VAL A 75 8.35 4.06 19.35
N LEU A 76 7.62 5.16 19.13
CA LEU A 76 8.10 6.52 19.40
C LEU A 76 8.52 6.70 20.88
N PRO A 77 9.77 7.15 21.14
CA PRO A 77 10.27 7.31 22.50
C PRO A 77 9.48 8.40 23.23
N GLY A 78 8.78 8.01 24.29
CA GLY A 78 7.96 8.88 25.13
C GLY A 78 6.48 8.48 25.26
N LYS A 79 5.98 7.57 24.41
CA LYS A 79 4.59 7.07 24.51
C LYS A 79 4.42 5.93 25.55
N ASN A 80 5.50 5.22 25.86
CA ASN A 80 5.53 4.09 26.82
C ASN A 80 6.31 4.40 28.12
N ARG A 81 6.36 5.67 28.54
CA ARG A 81 6.89 6.07 29.86
C ARG A 81 5.77 6.23 30.87
#